data_AF-A0A1M4SHS4-F1
#
_entry.id   AF-A0A1M4SHS4-F1
#
_cell.length_a   1.000
_cell.length_b   1.000
_cell.length_c   1.000
_cell.angle_alpha   90.00
_cell.angle_beta   90.00
_cell.angle_gamma   90.00
#
_symmetry.space_group_name_H-M   'P 1'
#
loop_
_entity.id
_entity.type
_entity.pdbx_description
1 polymer ?
#
loop_
_entity_poly.entity_id
_entity_poly.type
_entity_poly.pdbx_seq_one_letter_code
_entity_poly.pdbx_strand_id
1 'polypeptide(L)'
;MSRIAFEMRDQMDDMSEADFKDAMGLSKSAFRDYLRTAADQEHRCLAQVGETAPDFAAHTLKAEGGISSGLLALSDLRGAPVSLIFGCYTCPVFRRQSDRMKQLIEHYGGRVQFVFVYVLEAHPTDGWNTESNRAAGILYSQPINLEDRAKVANDWRRAYEFKNPVVLDWPDNRINADYAGEPERLYVLDSDGIVTFKSEQGPYYDSHLEDWAAALERVARSN
;
A
#
# COMPACT_ATOMS: atom_id res chain seq x y z
N MET A 1 -0.37 -2.48 17.62
CA MET A 1 0.74 -2.93 16.75
C MET A 1 0.34 -4.26 16.16
N SER A 2 0.63 -4.50 14.87
CA SER A 2 0.31 -5.77 14.19
C SER A 2 1.03 -6.95 14.85
N ARG A 3 0.49 -8.16 14.70
CA ARG A 3 1.12 -9.38 15.21
C ARG A 3 2.52 -9.57 14.63
N ILE A 4 2.71 -9.19 13.36
CA ILE A 4 3.98 -9.26 12.64
C ILE A 4 5.00 -8.29 13.23
N ALA A 5 4.60 -7.05 13.55
CA ALA A 5 5.49 -6.09 14.21
C ALA A 5 5.99 -6.61 15.57
N PHE A 6 5.17 -7.39 16.28
CA PHE A 6 5.55 -8.05 17.53
C PHE A 6 6.53 -9.21 17.28
N GLU A 7 6.24 -10.11 16.35
CA GLU A 7 7.12 -11.23 15.99
C GLU A 7 8.49 -10.76 15.48
N MET A 8 8.54 -9.73 14.63
CA MET A 8 9.80 -9.15 14.14
C MET A 8 10.59 -8.48 15.26
N ARG A 9 9.90 -7.91 16.25
CA ARG A 9 10.55 -7.30 17.41
C ARG A 9 11.18 -8.35 18.33
N ASP A 10 10.49 -9.45 18.59
CA ASP A 10 11.03 -10.56 19.38
C ASP A 10 12.26 -11.17 18.70
N GLN A 11 12.17 -11.45 17.38
CA GLN A 11 13.31 -11.92 16.59
C GLN A 11 14.49 -10.95 16.63
N MET A 12 14.23 -9.64 16.49
CA MET A 12 15.26 -8.63 16.60
C MET A 12 15.93 -8.65 17.98
N ASP A 13 15.16 -8.78 19.06
CA ASP A 13 15.70 -8.76 20.42
C ASP A 13 16.62 -9.98 20.70
N ASP A 14 16.36 -11.12 20.03
CA ASP A 14 17.17 -12.35 20.11
C ASP A 14 18.47 -12.33 19.27
N MET A 15 18.57 -11.47 18.25
CA MET A 15 19.77 -11.37 17.39
C MET A 15 20.87 -10.49 18.00
N SER A 16 22.11 -10.56 17.53
CA SER A 16 23.08 -9.50 17.81
C SER A 16 22.81 -8.26 16.95
N GLU A 17 23.38 -7.10 17.28
CA GLU A 17 23.28 -5.90 16.42
C GLU A 17 23.90 -6.16 15.04
N ALA A 18 25.02 -6.90 14.99
CA ALA A 18 25.71 -7.22 13.75
C ALA A 18 24.87 -8.16 12.87
N ASP A 19 24.31 -9.23 13.46
CA ASP A 19 23.50 -10.19 12.72
C ASP A 19 22.19 -9.56 12.23
N PHE A 20 21.56 -8.72 13.07
CA PHE A 20 20.35 -8.02 12.66
C PHE A 20 20.63 -7.05 11.51
N LYS A 21 21.74 -6.31 11.58
CA LYS A 21 22.15 -5.40 10.53
C LYS A 21 22.50 -6.11 9.23
N ASP A 22 23.13 -7.29 9.31
CA ASP A 22 23.43 -8.12 8.15
C ASP A 22 22.13 -8.64 7.49
N ALA A 23 21.19 -9.13 8.31
CA ALA A 23 19.92 -9.67 7.82
C ALA A 23 18.97 -8.60 7.24
N MET A 24 18.82 -7.47 7.93
CA MET A 24 17.80 -6.46 7.61
C MET A 24 18.37 -5.29 6.80
N GLY A 25 19.68 -5.08 6.80
CA GLY A 25 20.32 -3.92 6.17
C GLY A 25 20.10 -2.60 6.92
N LEU A 26 19.68 -2.64 8.19
CA LEU A 26 19.54 -1.47 9.07
C LEU A 26 19.85 -1.82 10.53
N SER A 27 20.09 -0.81 11.38
CA SER A 27 20.31 -1.03 12.81
C SER A 27 19.01 -1.39 13.54
N LYS A 28 19.13 -2.03 14.72
CA LYS A 28 17.97 -2.28 15.58
C LYS A 28 17.27 -1.00 16.00
N SER A 29 18.03 0.07 16.23
CA SER A 29 17.47 1.38 16.57
C SER A 29 16.58 1.94 15.46
N ALA A 30 17.07 1.94 14.22
CA ALA A 30 16.29 2.38 13.06
C ALA A 30 15.04 1.51 12.85
N PHE A 31 15.12 0.21 13.14
CA PHE A 31 13.95 -0.67 13.02
C PHE A 31 12.91 -0.36 14.08
N ARG A 32 13.33 -0.11 15.33
CA ARG A 32 12.41 0.36 16.38
C ARG A 32 11.77 1.69 16.04
N ASP A 33 12.49 2.59 15.37
CA ASP A 33 11.95 3.89 14.94
C ASP A 33 10.89 3.72 13.84
N TYR A 34 11.15 2.81 12.89
CA TYR A 34 10.17 2.37 11.89
C TYR A 34 8.91 1.81 12.57
N LEU A 35 9.05 0.89 13.52
CA LEU A 35 7.91 0.30 14.24
C LEU A 35 7.11 1.33 15.04
N ARG A 36 7.77 2.33 15.64
CA ARG A 36 7.07 3.43 16.33
C ARG A 36 6.31 4.30 15.35
N THR A 37 6.90 4.62 14.20
CA THR A 37 6.24 5.42 13.16
C THR A 37 5.00 4.72 12.63
N ALA A 38 5.10 3.41 12.35
CA ALA A 38 3.97 2.58 11.94
C ALA A 38 2.86 2.57 13.01
N ALA A 39 3.22 2.38 14.28
CA ALA A 39 2.24 2.41 15.37
C ALA A 39 1.55 3.77 15.53
N ASP A 40 2.28 4.87 15.34
CA ASP A 40 1.73 6.23 15.37
C ASP A 40 0.79 6.49 14.19
N GLN A 41 1.12 6.00 13.00
CA GLN A 41 0.24 6.06 11.83
C GLN A 41 -1.05 5.26 12.10
N GLU A 42 -0.95 4.04 12.61
CA GLU A 42 -2.14 3.23 12.96
C GLU A 42 -3.04 3.95 13.96
N HIS A 43 -2.46 4.60 14.97
CA HIS A 43 -3.22 5.35 15.98
C HIS A 43 -3.96 6.56 15.41
N ARG A 44 -3.39 7.21 14.38
CA ARG A 44 -3.98 8.39 13.72
C ARG A 44 -4.87 8.05 12.53
N CYS A 45 -4.91 6.79 12.11
CA CYS A 45 -5.71 6.33 10.98
C CYS A 45 -7.19 6.71 11.16
N LEU A 46 -7.74 7.44 10.19
CA LEU A 46 -9.13 7.85 10.16
C LEU A 46 -10.03 6.79 9.51
N ALA A 47 -9.48 6.02 8.56
CA ALA A 47 -10.20 4.93 7.89
C ALA A 47 -10.38 3.70 8.80
N GLN A 48 -11.46 3.67 9.58
CA GLN A 48 -11.78 2.59 10.53
C GLN A 48 -12.96 1.75 10.05
N VAL A 49 -12.95 0.45 10.35
CA VAL A 49 -14.03 -0.47 9.97
C VAL A 49 -15.35 -0.04 10.62
N GLY A 50 -16.41 0.02 9.82
CA GLY A 50 -17.75 0.49 10.23
C GLY A 50 -17.96 1.98 10.08
N GLU A 51 -16.91 2.75 9.78
CA GLU A 51 -16.98 4.20 9.56
C GLU A 51 -16.99 4.54 8.07
N THR A 52 -17.44 5.75 7.73
CA THR A 52 -17.29 6.29 6.37
C THR A 52 -15.81 6.49 6.06
N ALA A 53 -15.37 5.99 4.91
CA ALA A 53 -13.99 6.16 4.46
C ALA A 53 -13.66 7.67 4.28
N PRO A 54 -12.50 8.16 4.77
CA PRO A 54 -12.06 9.53 4.53
C PRO A 54 -12.02 9.83 3.04
N ASP A 55 -12.77 10.84 2.60
CA ASP A 55 -12.79 11.19 1.18
C ASP A 55 -11.46 11.81 0.76
N PHE A 56 -11.05 11.56 -0.47
CA PHE A 56 -9.89 12.19 -1.07
C PHE A 56 -10.18 12.53 -2.52
N ALA A 57 -9.49 13.54 -3.05
CA ALA A 57 -9.43 13.82 -4.47
C ALA A 57 -7.97 13.93 -4.90
N ALA A 58 -7.56 13.17 -5.90
CA ALA A 58 -6.17 13.12 -6.32
C ALA A 58 -6.01 12.81 -7.82
N HIS A 59 -4.83 13.19 -8.33
CA HIS A 59 -4.48 12.88 -9.70
C HIS A 59 -4.30 11.39 -9.90
N THR A 60 -4.64 10.92 -11.08
CA THR A 60 -4.40 9.54 -11.51
C THR A 60 -3.24 9.49 -12.50
N LEU A 61 -2.58 8.33 -12.52
CA LEU A 61 -1.57 8.02 -13.51
C LEU A 61 -2.25 7.67 -14.84
N LYS A 62 -1.92 8.40 -15.90
CA LYS A 62 -2.38 8.10 -17.26
C LYS A 62 -1.66 6.88 -17.84
N ALA A 63 -2.24 6.27 -18.87
CA ALA A 63 -1.70 5.07 -19.51
C ALA A 63 -0.27 5.26 -20.05
N GLU A 64 0.07 6.47 -20.49
CA GLU A 64 1.41 6.86 -20.96
C GLU A 64 2.40 7.25 -19.85
N GLY A 65 1.98 7.24 -18.58
CA GLY A 65 2.82 7.56 -17.42
C GLY A 65 2.81 9.02 -16.98
N GLY A 66 2.01 9.87 -17.62
CA GLY A 66 1.80 11.26 -17.19
C GLY A 66 0.75 11.39 -16.09
N ILE A 67 0.65 12.59 -15.50
CA ILE A 67 -0.35 12.93 -14.46
C ILE A 67 -1.64 13.41 -15.15
N SER A 68 -2.81 12.96 -14.67
CA SER A 68 -4.11 13.42 -15.17
C SER A 68 -4.33 14.92 -14.93
N SER A 69 -5.09 15.60 -15.78
CA SER A 69 -5.48 17.00 -15.53
C SER A 69 -6.62 17.12 -14.51
N GLY A 70 -7.51 16.12 -14.47
CA GLY A 70 -8.59 16.01 -13.49
C GLY A 70 -8.17 15.22 -12.25
N LEU A 71 -9.03 15.26 -11.24
CA LEU A 71 -8.92 14.47 -10.02
C LEU A 71 -9.96 13.36 -10.05
N LEU A 72 -9.60 12.20 -9.50
CA LEU A 72 -10.56 11.18 -9.10
C LEU A 72 -10.88 11.44 -7.62
N ALA A 73 -12.15 11.66 -7.29
CA ALA A 73 -12.60 11.66 -5.90
C ALA A 73 -13.04 10.24 -5.49
N LEU A 74 -12.75 9.83 -4.26
CA LEU A 74 -13.24 8.53 -3.76
C LEU A 74 -14.77 8.51 -3.74
N SER A 75 -15.39 9.63 -3.37
CA SER A 75 -16.84 9.81 -3.41
C SER A 75 -17.47 9.64 -4.80
N ASP A 76 -16.72 9.85 -5.89
CA ASP A 76 -17.20 9.61 -7.26
C ASP A 76 -17.38 8.12 -7.57
N LEU A 77 -16.76 7.24 -6.77
CA LEU A 77 -16.83 5.78 -6.93
C LEU A 77 -17.99 5.13 -6.17
N ARG A 78 -18.79 5.91 -5.44
CA ARG A 78 -19.96 5.40 -4.72
C ARG A 78 -21.01 4.79 -5.66
N GLY A 79 -21.89 3.98 -5.10
CA GLY A 79 -22.87 3.18 -5.82
C GLY A 79 -22.36 1.81 -6.26
N ALA A 80 -21.07 1.51 -6.04
CA ALA A 80 -20.50 0.18 -6.18
C ALA A 80 -19.37 -0.01 -5.15
N PRO A 81 -19.10 -1.25 -4.70
CA PRO A 81 -17.96 -1.53 -3.82
C PRO A 81 -16.64 -1.04 -4.40
N VAL A 82 -15.77 -0.57 -3.53
CA VAL A 82 -14.43 -0.10 -3.88
C VAL A 82 -13.41 -0.85 -3.04
N SER A 83 -12.32 -1.30 -3.65
CA SER A 83 -11.14 -1.73 -2.93
C SER A 83 -9.99 -0.77 -3.19
N LEU A 84 -9.44 -0.21 -2.11
CA LEU A 84 -8.24 0.62 -2.15
C LEU A 84 -7.03 -0.24 -1.82
N ILE A 85 -6.02 -0.19 -2.68
CA ILE A 85 -4.79 -0.97 -2.56
C ILE A 85 -3.62 0.00 -2.45
N PHE A 86 -3.13 0.20 -1.24
CA PHE A 86 -1.98 1.06 -0.96
C PHE A 86 -0.69 0.28 -1.19
N GLY A 87 0.30 0.90 -1.83
CA GLY A 87 1.60 0.29 -2.05
C GLY A 87 2.59 1.17 -2.81
N CYS A 88 3.81 0.67 -2.93
CA CYS A 88 4.92 1.31 -3.64
C CYS A 88 5.84 0.28 -4.31
N TYR A 89 6.65 0.71 -5.28
CA TYR A 89 7.47 -0.19 -6.09
C TYR A 89 8.60 -0.84 -5.28
N THR A 90 9.24 -0.06 -4.41
CA THR A 90 10.39 -0.55 -3.65
C THR A 90 10.01 -1.51 -2.53
N CYS A 91 8.73 -1.75 -2.22
CA CYS A 91 8.30 -2.78 -1.26
C CYS A 91 8.38 -4.19 -1.87
N PRO A 92 9.30 -5.07 -1.44
CA PRO A 92 9.42 -6.42 -2.02
C PRO A 92 8.20 -7.29 -1.75
N VAL A 93 7.51 -7.09 -0.63
CA VAL A 93 6.31 -7.88 -0.26
C VAL A 93 5.16 -7.56 -1.21
N PHE A 94 4.85 -6.27 -1.37
CA PHE A 94 3.83 -5.79 -2.32
C PHE A 94 4.08 -6.31 -3.74
N ARG A 95 5.35 -6.23 -4.19
CA ARG A 95 5.76 -6.77 -5.49
C ARG A 95 5.50 -8.27 -5.64
N ARG A 96 5.89 -9.09 -4.65
CA ARG A 96 5.70 -10.56 -4.69
C ARG A 96 4.24 -10.97 -4.71
N GLN A 97 3.35 -10.15 -4.16
CA GLN A 97 1.91 -10.41 -4.10
C GLN A 97 1.17 -10.11 -5.42
N SER A 98 1.84 -9.51 -6.41
CA SER A 98 1.20 -8.97 -7.62
C SER A 98 0.39 -9.98 -8.42
N ASP A 99 0.84 -11.23 -8.53
CA ASP A 99 0.13 -12.25 -9.30
C ASP A 99 -1.17 -12.67 -8.62
N ARG A 100 -1.16 -12.84 -7.30
CA ARG A 100 -2.37 -13.14 -6.54
C ARG A 100 -3.33 -11.94 -6.52
N MET A 101 -2.82 -10.71 -6.42
CA MET A 101 -3.64 -9.50 -6.55
C MET A 101 -4.34 -9.45 -7.92
N LYS A 102 -3.61 -9.71 -9.02
CA LYS A 102 -4.19 -9.75 -10.37
C LYS A 102 -5.31 -10.79 -10.49
N GLN A 103 -5.12 -11.99 -9.94
CA GLN A 103 -6.17 -13.02 -9.94
C GLN A 103 -7.45 -12.57 -9.22
N LEU A 104 -7.31 -11.93 -8.05
CA LEU A 104 -8.46 -11.44 -7.29
C LEU A 104 -9.15 -10.27 -8.02
N ILE A 105 -8.37 -9.32 -8.54
CA ILE A 105 -8.89 -8.20 -9.35
C ILE A 105 -9.68 -8.70 -10.55
N GLU A 106 -9.16 -9.71 -11.27
CA GLU A 106 -9.85 -10.32 -12.41
C GLU A 106 -11.13 -11.03 -11.97
N HIS A 107 -11.06 -11.83 -10.90
CA HIS A 107 -12.21 -12.61 -10.42
C HIS A 107 -13.38 -11.73 -9.96
N TYR A 108 -13.09 -10.62 -9.29
CA TYR A 108 -14.09 -9.69 -8.76
C TYR A 108 -14.36 -8.48 -9.68
N GLY A 109 -13.70 -8.44 -10.84
CA GLY A 109 -13.90 -7.40 -11.85
C GLY A 109 -15.37 -7.28 -12.25
N GLY A 110 -15.84 -6.04 -12.39
CA GLY A 110 -17.24 -5.73 -12.69
C GLY A 110 -18.19 -5.74 -11.48
N ARG A 111 -17.78 -6.31 -10.34
CA ARG A 111 -18.52 -6.27 -9.06
C ARG A 111 -17.87 -5.35 -8.02
N VAL A 112 -16.54 -5.19 -8.11
CA VAL A 112 -15.76 -4.32 -7.24
C VAL A 112 -14.87 -3.43 -8.09
N GLN A 113 -14.81 -2.14 -7.76
CA GLN A 113 -13.89 -1.19 -8.36
C GLN A 113 -12.56 -1.24 -7.61
N PHE A 114 -11.46 -1.51 -8.30
CA PHE A 114 -10.13 -1.59 -7.70
C PHE A 114 -9.31 -0.35 -8.04
N VAL A 115 -8.82 0.34 -7.02
CA VAL A 115 -8.00 1.55 -7.16
C VAL A 115 -6.72 1.38 -6.36
N PHE A 116 -5.58 1.52 -7.04
CA PHE A 116 -4.30 1.59 -6.37
C PHE A 116 -4.07 3.00 -5.86
N VAL A 117 -3.54 3.13 -4.64
CA VAL A 117 -3.06 4.40 -4.08
C VAL A 117 -1.55 4.28 -3.94
N TYR A 118 -0.83 4.99 -4.81
CA TYR A 118 0.62 4.95 -4.85
C TYR A 118 1.20 5.93 -3.84
N VAL A 119 1.87 5.39 -2.81
CA VAL A 119 2.43 6.13 -1.67
C VAL A 119 3.95 6.30 -1.79
N LEU A 120 4.60 6.74 -0.72
CA LEU A 120 6.06 6.85 -0.66
C LEU A 120 6.76 5.50 -0.83
N GLU A 121 7.99 5.55 -1.34
CA GLU A 121 8.83 4.37 -1.44
C GLU A 121 9.20 3.88 -0.04
N ALA A 122 8.88 2.62 0.25
CA ALA A 122 9.21 1.98 1.52
C ALA A 122 10.73 1.78 1.67
N HIS A 123 11.44 1.60 0.55
CA HIS A 123 12.87 1.31 0.54
C HIS A 123 13.67 2.14 -0.47
N PRO A 124 13.76 3.47 -0.28
CA PRO A 124 14.42 4.36 -1.23
C PRO A 124 15.96 4.32 -1.09
N THR A 125 16.67 4.75 -2.13
CA THR A 125 18.16 4.73 -2.18
C THR A 125 18.82 5.81 -1.34
N ASP A 126 18.12 6.91 -1.06
CA ASP A 126 18.50 7.97 -0.12
C ASP A 126 18.00 7.69 1.32
N GLY A 127 17.53 6.47 1.57
CA GLY A 127 17.16 5.96 2.88
C GLY A 127 17.60 4.50 3.07
N TRP A 128 16.70 3.65 3.57
CA TRP A 128 16.96 2.22 3.72
C TRP A 128 16.55 1.45 2.47
N ASN A 129 17.48 0.82 1.77
CA ASN A 129 17.20 -0.03 0.60
C ASN A 129 17.54 -1.52 0.87
N THR A 130 16.74 -2.43 0.33
CA THR A 130 16.89 -3.88 0.55
C THR A 130 17.80 -4.55 -0.47
N GLU A 131 18.40 -5.69 -0.11
CA GLU A 131 19.22 -6.48 -1.04
C GLU A 131 18.40 -7.02 -2.22
N SER A 132 17.13 -7.39 -1.97
CA SER A 132 16.21 -7.82 -3.03
C SER A 132 15.99 -6.72 -4.08
N ASN A 133 15.93 -5.44 -3.66
CA ASN A 133 15.80 -4.32 -4.58
C ASN A 133 17.09 -4.11 -5.38
N ARG A 134 18.27 -4.18 -4.74
CA ARG A 134 19.58 -4.10 -5.42
C ARG A 134 19.73 -5.19 -6.47
N ALA A 135 19.45 -6.44 -6.12
CA ALA A 135 19.51 -7.57 -7.05
C ALA A 135 18.54 -7.43 -8.24
N ALA A 136 17.38 -6.82 -8.02
CA ALA A 136 16.37 -6.59 -9.06
C ALA A 136 16.57 -5.28 -9.86
N GLY A 137 17.56 -4.44 -9.51
CA GLY A 137 17.77 -3.14 -10.13
C GLY A 137 16.67 -2.10 -9.83
N ILE A 138 15.87 -2.30 -8.78
CA ILE A 138 14.76 -1.42 -8.38
C ILE A 138 15.31 -0.38 -7.41
N LEU A 139 15.94 0.66 -7.97
CA LEU A 139 16.71 1.66 -7.23
C LEU A 139 16.15 3.05 -7.50
N TYR A 140 15.31 3.53 -6.59
CA TYR A 140 14.69 4.85 -6.67
C TYR A 140 14.99 5.65 -5.40
N SER A 141 15.38 6.92 -5.54
CA SER A 141 15.36 7.87 -4.43
C SER A 141 13.92 8.24 -4.09
N GLN A 142 13.70 8.78 -2.89
CA GLN A 142 12.36 9.16 -2.49
C GLN A 142 11.78 10.25 -3.42
N PRO A 143 10.57 10.08 -3.97
CA PRO A 143 9.92 11.13 -4.74
C PRO A 143 9.62 12.36 -3.89
N ILE A 144 10.07 13.54 -4.33
CA ILE A 144 9.86 14.82 -3.61
C ILE A 144 8.70 15.66 -4.19
N ASN A 145 8.19 15.27 -5.37
CA ASN A 145 7.09 15.93 -6.07
C ASN A 145 6.23 14.88 -6.80
N LEU A 146 5.13 15.35 -7.39
CA LEU A 146 4.14 14.47 -8.02
C LEU A 146 4.68 13.86 -9.33
N GLU A 147 5.50 14.59 -10.08
CA GLU A 147 6.12 14.12 -11.32
C GLU A 147 7.08 12.96 -11.07
N ASP A 148 7.88 13.04 -10.02
CA ASP A 148 8.78 11.96 -9.61
C ASP A 148 7.98 10.75 -9.13
N ARG A 149 6.92 10.97 -8.35
CA ARG A 149 6.02 9.89 -7.90
C ARG A 149 5.36 9.19 -9.09
N ALA A 150 4.90 9.96 -10.08
CA ALA A 150 4.29 9.44 -11.29
C ALA A 150 5.27 8.58 -12.10
N LYS A 151 6.55 8.98 -12.21
CA LYS A 151 7.58 8.19 -12.91
C LYS A 151 7.76 6.82 -12.26
N VAL A 152 7.97 6.76 -10.94
CA VAL A 152 8.18 5.48 -10.24
C VAL A 152 6.91 4.62 -10.28
N ALA A 153 5.74 5.22 -10.06
CA ALA A 153 4.46 4.54 -10.19
C ALA A 153 4.23 3.96 -11.59
N ASN A 154 4.67 4.66 -12.63
CA ASN A 154 4.58 4.19 -14.00
C ASN A 154 5.52 3.02 -14.27
N ASP A 155 6.75 3.06 -13.78
CA ASP A 155 7.69 1.95 -13.92
C ASP A 155 7.14 0.69 -13.23
N TRP A 156 6.60 0.82 -12.01
CA TRP A 156 5.92 -0.27 -11.32
C TRP A 156 4.73 -0.82 -12.12
N ARG A 157 3.83 0.06 -12.57
CA ARG A 157 2.62 -0.32 -13.31
C ARG A 157 2.98 -1.07 -14.60
N ARG A 158 4.05 -0.65 -15.29
CA ARG A 158 4.55 -1.31 -16.50
C ARG A 158 5.23 -2.65 -16.20
N ALA A 159 6.01 -2.72 -15.12
CA ALA A 159 6.71 -3.94 -14.74
C ALA A 159 5.76 -5.08 -14.33
N TYR A 160 4.61 -4.75 -13.74
CA TYR A 160 3.61 -5.73 -13.28
C TYR A 160 2.33 -5.79 -14.11
N GLU A 161 2.24 -4.95 -15.14
CA GLU A 161 1.13 -4.88 -16.12
C GLU A 161 -0.25 -4.62 -15.50
N PHE A 162 -0.31 -3.84 -14.43
CA PHE A 162 -1.59 -3.42 -13.84
C PHE A 162 -2.34 -2.45 -14.74
N LYS A 163 -3.65 -2.69 -14.90
CA LYS A 163 -4.56 -1.90 -15.75
C LYS A 163 -5.51 -1.00 -14.97
N ASN A 164 -5.59 -1.21 -13.67
CA ASN A 164 -6.49 -0.49 -12.77
C ASN A 164 -6.05 0.97 -12.59
N PRO A 165 -6.98 1.88 -12.24
CA PRO A 165 -6.64 3.24 -11.85
C PRO A 165 -5.57 3.26 -10.75
N VAL A 166 -4.57 4.11 -10.94
CA VAL A 166 -3.54 4.39 -9.93
C VAL A 166 -3.67 5.85 -9.55
N VAL A 167 -4.13 6.11 -8.33
CA VAL A 167 -4.12 7.42 -7.69
C VAL A 167 -2.71 7.68 -7.17
N LEU A 168 -2.20 8.87 -7.44
CA LEU A 168 -0.94 9.34 -6.86
C LEU A 168 -1.28 10.11 -5.60
N ASP A 169 -0.79 9.66 -4.45
CA ASP A 169 -0.94 10.45 -3.22
C ASP A 169 -0.25 11.82 -3.41
N TRP A 170 -0.68 12.82 -2.67
CA TRP A 170 -0.14 14.17 -2.76
C TRP A 170 1.27 14.25 -2.17
N PRO A 171 2.07 15.26 -2.52
CA PRO A 171 3.42 15.42 -1.97
C PRO A 171 3.49 15.50 -0.44
N ASP A 172 2.40 15.93 0.22
CA ASP A 172 2.25 15.98 1.68
C ASP A 172 1.79 14.63 2.29
N ASN A 173 1.57 13.60 1.47
CA ASN A 173 1.15 12.24 1.85
C ASN A 173 -0.17 12.19 2.64
N ARG A 174 -1.06 13.14 2.39
CA ARG A 174 -2.31 13.26 3.17
C ARG A 174 -3.24 12.06 3.01
N ILE A 175 -3.30 11.40 1.85
CA ILE A 175 -4.13 10.20 1.68
C ILE A 175 -3.54 9.07 2.51
N ASN A 176 -2.22 8.87 2.47
CA ASN A 176 -1.56 7.92 3.34
C ASN A 176 -1.77 8.24 4.83
N ALA A 177 -1.75 9.51 5.23
CA ALA A 177 -1.96 9.91 6.62
C ALA A 177 -3.35 9.51 7.15
N ASP A 178 -4.40 9.68 6.32
CA ASP A 178 -5.78 9.35 6.68
C ASP A 178 -6.04 7.83 6.72
N TYR A 179 -5.29 7.06 5.93
CA TYR A 179 -5.47 5.62 5.77
C TYR A 179 -4.39 4.76 6.43
N ALA A 180 -3.31 5.36 6.95
CA ALA A 180 -2.12 4.65 7.42
C ALA A 180 -1.71 3.51 6.45
N GLY A 181 -1.61 3.84 5.16
CA GLY A 181 -1.53 2.90 4.04
C GLY A 181 -0.14 2.34 3.74
N GLU A 182 0.91 2.98 4.26
CA GLU A 182 2.30 2.54 4.10
C GLU A 182 2.64 1.31 4.97
N PRO A 183 3.62 0.48 4.56
CA PRO A 183 4.20 0.42 3.21
C PRO A 183 3.25 -0.25 2.20
N GLU A 184 2.29 -1.01 2.69
CA GLU A 184 1.20 -1.62 1.93
C GLU A 184 -0.04 -1.76 2.85
N ARG A 185 -1.23 -1.59 2.27
CA ARG A 185 -2.49 -1.77 2.99
C ARG A 185 -3.68 -2.00 2.06
N LEU A 186 -4.62 -2.82 2.50
CA LEU A 186 -5.80 -3.21 1.75
C LEU A 186 -7.06 -2.75 2.47
N TYR A 187 -7.93 -2.08 1.73
CA TYR A 187 -9.26 -1.68 2.18
C TYR A 187 -10.32 -2.24 1.25
N VAL A 188 -11.48 -2.55 1.81
CA VAL A 188 -12.72 -2.78 1.04
C VAL A 188 -13.81 -1.89 1.62
N LEU A 189 -14.48 -1.17 0.74
CA LEU A 189 -15.60 -0.28 1.01
C LEU A 189 -16.85 -0.87 0.36
N ASP A 190 -18.00 -0.73 1.02
CA ASP A 190 -19.29 -0.99 0.35
C ASP A 190 -19.67 0.15 -0.61
N SER A 191 -20.86 0.03 -1.21
CA SER A 191 -21.37 0.98 -2.19
C SER A 191 -21.71 2.36 -1.60
N ASP A 192 -21.90 2.46 -0.29
CA ASP A 192 -22.11 3.74 0.41
C ASP A 192 -20.78 4.40 0.83
N GLY A 193 -19.66 3.68 0.69
CA GLY A 193 -18.33 4.14 1.08
C GLY A 193 -17.99 3.86 2.55
N ILE A 194 -18.68 2.92 3.20
CA ILE A 194 -18.35 2.46 4.54
C ILE A 194 -17.21 1.45 4.46
N VAL A 195 -16.20 1.59 5.33
CA VAL A 195 -15.09 0.65 5.42
C VAL A 195 -15.60 -0.67 5.99
N THR A 196 -15.63 -1.73 5.17
CA THR A 196 -16.06 -3.07 5.57
C THR A 196 -14.88 -4.01 5.86
N PHE A 197 -13.70 -3.63 5.39
CA PHE A 197 -12.45 -4.32 5.67
C PHE A 197 -11.27 -3.36 5.65
N LYS A 198 -10.35 -3.59 6.59
CA LYS A 198 -9.06 -2.92 6.75
C LYS A 198 -8.06 -3.99 7.15
N SER A 199 -7.04 -4.25 6.33
CA SER A 199 -5.95 -5.14 6.75
C SER A 199 -5.12 -4.52 7.87
N GLU A 200 -4.35 -5.35 8.60
CA GLU A 200 -3.28 -4.85 9.49
C GLU A 200 -2.31 -3.96 8.70
N GLN A 201 -1.39 -3.21 9.32
CA GLN A 201 -0.36 -2.52 8.55
C GLN A 201 0.74 -3.51 8.13
N GLY A 202 1.18 -3.49 6.85
CA GLY A 202 2.24 -4.37 6.34
C GLY A 202 3.63 -4.12 6.97
N PRO A 203 4.65 -4.95 6.65
CA PRO A 203 4.66 -6.02 5.64
C PRO A 203 3.92 -7.29 6.06
N TYR A 204 3.27 -7.97 5.10
CA TYR A 204 2.49 -9.20 5.34
C TYR A 204 3.18 -10.52 4.97
N TYR A 205 2.68 -11.62 5.54
CA TYR A 205 2.70 -12.95 4.92
C TYR A 205 1.43 -13.18 4.07
N ASP A 206 1.45 -14.16 3.15
CA ASP A 206 0.42 -14.42 2.13
C ASP A 206 -1.04 -14.52 2.64
N SER A 207 -1.27 -14.77 3.94
CA SER A 207 -2.60 -14.92 4.53
C SER A 207 -3.51 -13.69 4.35
N HIS A 208 -2.94 -12.48 4.24
CA HIS A 208 -3.72 -11.24 4.15
C HIS A 208 -4.49 -11.09 2.84
N LEU A 209 -3.98 -11.70 1.75
CA LEU A 209 -4.68 -11.70 0.48
C LEU A 209 -5.92 -12.59 0.51
N GLU A 210 -5.94 -13.62 1.37
CA GLU A 210 -7.10 -14.47 1.56
C GLU A 210 -8.16 -13.81 2.46
N ASP A 211 -7.73 -13.07 3.48
CA ASP A 211 -8.64 -12.21 4.26
C ASP A 211 -9.27 -11.12 3.37
N TRP A 212 -8.47 -10.54 2.48
CA TRP A 212 -8.94 -9.60 1.47
C TRP A 212 -9.90 -10.27 0.48
N ALA A 213 -9.58 -11.46 -0.02
CA ALA A 213 -10.47 -12.23 -0.90
C ALA A 213 -11.82 -12.53 -0.24
N ALA A 214 -11.82 -12.88 1.05
CA ALA A 214 -13.05 -13.10 1.81
C ALA A 214 -13.86 -11.80 1.98
N ALA A 215 -13.19 -10.65 2.18
CA ALA A 215 -13.85 -9.35 2.24
C ALA A 215 -14.46 -8.96 0.89
N LEU A 216 -13.73 -9.16 -0.21
CA LEU A 216 -14.21 -8.92 -1.57
C LEU A 216 -15.46 -9.77 -1.88
N GLU A 217 -15.45 -11.05 -1.53
CA GLU A 217 -16.62 -11.93 -1.73
C GLU A 217 -17.84 -11.43 -0.96
N ARG A 218 -17.67 -10.92 0.27
CA ARG A 218 -18.78 -10.37 1.06
C ARG A 218 -19.44 -9.18 0.37
N VAL A 219 -18.67 -8.20 -0.10
CA VAL A 219 -19.24 -7.01 -0.76
C VAL A 219 -19.77 -7.31 -2.16
N ALA A 220 -19.15 -8.26 -2.87
CA ALA A 220 -19.56 -8.66 -4.21
C ALA A 220 -20.86 -9.49 -4.24
N ARG A 221 -21.33 -10.00 -3.09
CA ARG A 221 -22.62 -10.68 -2.93
C ARG A 221 -23.75 -9.76 -2.48
N SER A 222 -23.41 -8.62 -1.87
CA SER A 222 -24.37 -7.68 -1.28
C SER A 222 -24.85 -6.59 -2.24
N ASN A 223 -24.29 -6.56 -3.46
CA ASN A 223 -24.71 -5.67 -4.56
C ASN A 223 -25.26 -6.52 -5.71
#